data_AF-V4TRI3-F1
#
_entry.id   AF-V4TRI3-F1
#
_cell.length_a   1.000
_cell.length_b   1.000
_cell.length_c   1.000
_cell.angle_alpha   90.00
_cell.angle_beta   90.00
_cell.angle_gamma   90.00
#
_symmetry.space_group_name_H-M   'P 1'
#
loop_
_entity.id
_entity.type
_entity.pdbx_description
1 polymer ?
#
loop_
_entity_poly.entity_id
_entity_poly.type
_entity_poly.pdbx_seq_one_letter_code
_entity_poly.pdbx_strand_id
1 'polypeptide(L)'
;MGKFPSDDFFQHTEEMSFVKWRRNVMNSANPNRAIDSKLLGNGYEEQMLLVLKIANFCTMDDPKQRPNSRDVRCMLSQIQH
;
A
#
# COMPACT_ATOMS: atom_id res chain seq x y z
N MET A 1 -9.39 9.68 6.43
CA MET A 1 -8.34 10.66 6.08
C MET A 1 -7.12 9.85 5.70
N GLY A 2 -6.45 10.20 4.60
CA GLY A 2 -5.25 9.51 4.15
C GLY A 2 -4.13 9.60 5.17
N LYS A 3 -3.10 8.76 5.02
CA LYS A 3 -1.91 8.77 5.88
C LYS A 3 -0.72 9.32 5.10
N PHE A 4 -0.06 10.34 5.61
CA PHE A 4 1.17 10.83 5.02
C PHE A 4 2.38 10.09 5.60
N PRO A 5 3.43 9.82 4.80
CA PRO A 5 4.65 9.20 5.31
C PRO A 5 5.32 9.99 6.45
N SER A 6 5.07 11.30 6.52
CA SER A 6 5.56 12.21 7.55
C SER A 6 4.65 12.37 8.76
N ASP A 7 3.51 11.66 8.84
CA ASP A 7 2.63 11.74 10.00
C ASP A 7 3.38 11.32 11.27
N ASP A 8 3.15 12.03 12.38
CA ASP A 8 3.79 11.79 13.69
C ASP A 8 3.64 10.33 14.16
N PHE A 9 2.52 9.70 13.77
CA PHE A 9 2.24 8.29 14.02
C PHE A 9 3.39 7.37 13.56
N PHE A 10 4.02 7.65 12.43
CA PHE A 10 5.13 6.85 11.88
C PHE A 10 6.50 7.25 12.43
N GLN A 11 6.60 8.37 13.15
CA GLN A 11 7.85 8.85 13.75
C GLN A 11 8.05 8.30 15.17
N HIS A 12 6.97 7.95 15.89
CA HIS A 12 7.02 7.62 17.32
C HIS A 12 6.56 6.19 17.66
N THR A 13 6.29 5.34 16.67
CA THR A 13 5.87 3.93 16.89
C THR A 13 6.99 2.96 16.51
N GLU A 14 6.99 1.76 17.12
CA GLU A 14 7.95 0.67 16.79
C GLU A 14 7.91 0.24 15.30
N GLU A 15 6.82 0.58 14.62
CA GLU A 15 6.67 0.49 13.17
C GLU A 15 7.32 1.73 12.51
N MET A 16 8.66 1.84 12.64
CA MET A 16 9.52 2.99 12.27
C MET A 16 9.51 3.45 10.79
N SER A 17 8.46 3.21 10.02
CA SER A 17 8.30 3.74 8.66
C SER A 17 6.88 3.46 8.15
N PHE A 18 6.31 4.42 7.43
CA PHE A 18 5.05 4.24 6.69
C PHE A 18 5.06 2.99 5.81
N VAL A 19 6.18 2.70 5.15
CA VAL A 19 6.33 1.52 4.29
C VAL A 19 6.27 0.23 5.12
N LYS A 20 6.93 0.21 6.28
CA LYS A 20 6.93 -0.95 7.18
C LYS A 20 5.54 -1.19 7.77
N TRP A 21 4.91 -0.15 8.29
CA TRP A 21 3.52 -0.19 8.76
C TRP A 21 2.57 -0.71 7.69
N ARG A 22 2.63 -0.13 6.47
CA ARG A 22 1.75 -0.54 5.36
C ARG A 22 1.96 -2.00 5.01
N ARG A 23 3.22 -2.46 4.93
CA ARG A 23 3.54 -3.87 4.64
C ARG A 23 3.01 -4.80 5.72
N ASN A 24 3.13 -4.44 7.00
CA ASN A 24 2.57 -5.21 8.12
C ASN A 24 1.04 -5.29 8.04
N VAL A 25 0.37 -4.17 7.82
CA VAL A 25 -1.10 -4.13 7.71
C VAL A 25 -1.59 -4.97 6.53
N MET A 26 -0.92 -4.87 5.37
CA MET A 26 -1.27 -5.65 4.18
C MET A 26 -1.09 -7.16 4.36
N ASN A 27 -0.23 -7.59 5.29
CA ASN A 27 -0.02 -9.00 5.63
C ASN A 27 -0.83 -9.46 6.86
N SER A 28 -1.63 -8.57 7.45
CA SER A 28 -2.45 -8.87 8.62
C SER A 28 -3.80 -9.49 8.24
N ALA A 29 -4.56 -9.94 9.24
CA ALA A 29 -5.92 -10.45 9.04
C ALA A 29 -6.91 -9.38 8.54
N ASN A 30 -6.57 -8.09 8.60
CA ASN A 30 -7.44 -6.99 8.17
C ASN A 30 -6.67 -5.95 7.34
N PRO A 31 -6.42 -6.22 6.05
CA PRO A 31 -5.69 -5.31 5.16
C PRO A 31 -6.47 -4.03 4.82
N ASN A 32 -7.79 -4.00 5.00
CA ASN A 32 -8.62 -2.81 4.75
C ASN A 32 -8.25 -1.63 5.65
N ARG A 33 -7.53 -1.86 6.75
CA ARG A 33 -6.98 -0.79 7.61
C ARG A 33 -5.99 0.12 6.88
N ALA A 34 -5.43 -0.32 5.75
CA ALA A 34 -4.55 0.49 4.91
C ALA A 34 -5.32 1.46 3.99
N ILE A 35 -6.64 1.28 3.83
CA ILE A 35 -7.50 2.10 2.97
C ILE A 35 -7.99 3.30 3.79
N ASP A 36 -8.10 4.48 3.15
CA ASP A 36 -8.77 5.62 3.78
C ASP A 36 -10.21 5.23 4.11
N SER A 37 -10.62 5.37 5.37
CA SER A 37 -11.96 5.04 5.83
C SER A 37 -13.09 5.73 5.03
N LYS A 38 -12.81 6.88 4.39
CA LYS A 38 -13.77 7.59 3.53
C LYS A 38 -14.02 6.89 2.19
N LEU A 39 -13.15 5.96 1.81
CA LEU A 39 -13.26 5.16 0.58
C LEU A 39 -13.85 3.77 0.85
N LEU A 40 -14.03 3.38 2.11
CA LEU A 40 -14.65 2.10 2.45
C LEU A 40 -16.16 2.14 2.20
N GLY A 41 -16.71 1.00 1.79
CA GLY A 41 -18.11 0.81 1.43
C GLY A 41 -18.45 1.19 -0.01
N ASN A 42 -17.45 1.48 -0.86
CA ASN A 42 -17.71 1.89 -2.25
C ASN A 42 -17.63 0.74 -3.27
N GLY A 43 -17.29 -0.47 -2.83
CA GLY A 43 -17.23 -1.67 -3.66
C GLY A 43 -15.92 -1.86 -4.42
N TYR A 44 -14.93 -0.97 -4.23
CA TYR A 44 -13.62 -1.04 -4.89
C TYR A 44 -12.48 -1.44 -3.95
N GLU A 45 -12.78 -1.98 -2.77
CA GLU A 45 -11.78 -2.33 -1.76
C GLU A 45 -10.75 -3.33 -2.31
N GLU A 46 -11.19 -4.32 -3.08
CA GLU A 46 -10.31 -5.32 -3.68
C GLU A 46 -9.29 -4.67 -4.63
N GLN A 47 -9.74 -3.76 -5.49
CA GLN A 47 -8.88 -2.99 -6.41
C GLN A 47 -7.91 -2.11 -5.63
N MET A 48 -8.35 -1.46 -4.56
CA MET A 48 -7.47 -0.66 -3.69
C MET A 48 -6.40 -1.53 -3.03
N LEU A 49 -6.76 -2.74 -2.57
CA LEU A 49 -5.79 -3.70 -2.03
C LEU A 49 -4.80 -4.18 -3.09
N LEU A 50 -5.22 -4.38 -4.35
CA LEU A 50 -4.32 -4.72 -5.45
C LEU A 50 -3.33 -3.58 -5.73
N VAL A 51 -3.79 -2.33 -5.75
CA VAL A 51 -2.90 -1.15 -5.87
C VAL A 51 -1.88 -1.11 -4.73
N LEU A 52 -2.30 -1.40 -3.50
CA LEU A 52 -1.39 -1.45 -2.34
C LEU A 52 -0.38 -2.60 -2.43
N LYS A 53 -0.75 -3.75 -3.02
CA LYS A 53 0.19 -4.83 -3.34
C LYS A 53 1.25 -4.39 -4.36
N ILE A 54 0.86 -3.67 -5.40
CA ILE A 54 1.82 -3.09 -6.37
C ILE A 54 2.75 -2.10 -5.66
N ALA A 55 2.21 -1.25 -4.78
CA ALA A 55 3.03 -0.33 -3.98
C ALA A 55 4.05 -1.05 -3.09
N ASN A 56 3.75 -2.26 -2.59
CA ASN A 56 4.71 -3.07 -1.85
C ASN A 56 5.90 -3.53 -2.71
N PHE A 57 5.68 -3.86 -3.98
CA PHE A 57 6.76 -4.17 -4.92
C PHE A 57 7.63 -2.95 -5.21
N CYS A 58 7.01 -1.78 -5.40
CA CYS A 58 7.73 -0.53 -5.66
C CYS A 58 8.63 -0.07 -4.51
N THR A 59 8.34 -0.49 -3.28
CA THR A 59 9.08 -0.10 -2.07
C THR A 59 9.80 -1.27 -1.41
N MET A 60 10.19 -2.30 -2.18
CA MET A 60 11.04 -3.37 -1.67
C MET A 60 12.39 -2.83 -1.19
N ASP A 61 12.95 -3.40 -0.13
CA ASP A 61 14.20 -2.88 0.45
C ASP A 61 15.36 -3.06 -0.55
N ASP A 62 15.45 -4.22 -1.19
CA ASP A 62 16.38 -4.48 -2.30
C ASP A 62 15.91 -3.75 -3.58
N PRO A 63 16.69 -2.78 -4.10
CA PRO A 63 16.36 -2.09 -5.34
C PRO A 63 16.24 -3.01 -6.56
N LYS A 64 16.95 -4.15 -6.58
CA LYS A 64 16.92 -5.10 -7.70
C LYS A 64 15.59 -5.86 -7.81
N GLN A 65 14.82 -5.91 -6.72
CA GLN A 65 13.50 -6.55 -6.69
C GLN A 65 12.37 -5.59 -7.06
N ARG A 66 12.66 -4.30 -7.23
CA ARG A 66 11.65 -3.30 -7.57
C ARG A 66 11.32 -3.37 -9.07
N PRO A 67 10.04 -3.36 -9.45
CA PRO A 67 9.63 -3.27 -10.85
C PRO A 67 10.03 -1.92 -11.42
N ASN A 68 10.32 -1.87 -12.71
CA ASN A 68 10.48 -0.59 -13.41
C ASN A 68 9.08 0.04 -13.67
N SER A 69 9.06 1.31 -14.07
CA SER A 69 7.80 2.04 -14.30
C SER A 69 6.93 1.47 -15.42
N ARG A 70 7.52 0.81 -16.42
CA ARG A 70 6.77 0.12 -17.49
C ARG A 70 6.02 -1.08 -16.94
N ASP A 71 6.65 -1.87 -16.07
CA ASP A 71 6.04 -3.03 -15.43
C ASP A 71 4.94 -2.58 -14.47
N VAL A 72 5.16 -1.52 -13.68
CA VAL A 72 4.14 -0.93 -12.80
C VAL A 72 2.91 -0.48 -13.58
N ARG A 73 3.12 0.21 -14.71
CA ARG A 73 2.01 0.61 -15.60
C ARG A 73 1.21 -0.60 -16.09
N CYS A 74 1.91 -1.67 -16.49
CA CYS A 74 1.28 -2.92 -16.93
C CYS A 74 0.45 -3.54 -15.80
N MET A 75 1.03 -3.69 -14.60
CA MET A 75 0.32 -4.22 -13.42
C MET A 75 -0.93 -3.41 -13.08
N LEU A 76 -0.85 -2.08 -13.09
CA LEU A 76 -1.99 -1.20 -12.82
C LEU A 76 -3.11 -1.36 -13.87
N SER A 77 -2.75 -1.54 -15.15
CA SER A 77 -3.74 -1.74 -16.22
C SER A 77 -4.50 -3.06 -16.16
N GLN A 78 -4.02 -4.03 -15.38
CA GLN A 78 -4.68 -5.33 -15.19
C GLN A 78 -5.73 -5.30 -14.08
N ILE A 79 -5.79 -4.23 -13.27
CA ILE A 79 -6.81 -4.08 -12.23
C ILE A 79 -8.12 -3.66 -12.91
N GLN A 80 -9.09 -4.58 -12.97
CA GLN A 80 -10.39 -4.35 -13.59
C GLN A 80 -11.37 -3.67 -12.63
N HIS A 81 -12.29 -2.89 -13.20
CA HIS A 81 -13.36 -2.18 -12.49
C HIS A 81 -14.66 -2.96 -12.52
#